data_AF-A0A7J8NR94-F1
#
_entry.id   AF-A0A7J8NR94-F1
#
_cell.length_a   1.000
_cell.length_b   1.000
_cell.length_c   1.000
_cell.angle_alpha   90.00
_cell.angle_beta   90.00
_cell.angle_gamma   90.00
#
_symmetry.space_group_name_H-M   'P 1'
#
loop_
_entity.id
_entity.type
_entity.pdbx_description
1 polymer ?
#
loop_
_entity_poly.entity_id
_entity_poly.type
_entity_poly.pdbx_seq_one_letter_code
_entity_poly.pdbx_strand_id
1 'polypeptide(L)'
;PFVEACVDADEKGEALKYIPKLADLRERAEAYARIGMAKEAADAASQAKDGELLGRLKLTFAQNAAASSLFDTLRDRLSFQGVS
;
A
#
# COMPACT_ATOMS: atom_id res chain seq x y z
N PRO A 1 -4.20 17.32 -0.27
CA PRO A 1 -4.83 16.93 1.03
C PRO A 1 -3.77 16.84 2.14
N PHE A 2 -4.17 16.84 3.42
CA PHE A 2 -3.22 16.92 4.56
C PHE A 2 -2.15 15.81 4.54
N VAL A 3 -2.53 14.57 4.23
CA VAL A 3 -1.59 13.43 4.14
C VAL A 3 -0.56 13.62 3.03
N GLU A 4 -0.94 14.15 1.86
CA GLU A 4 0.01 14.45 0.79
C GLU A 4 1.03 15.51 1.23
N ALA A 5 0.60 16.55 1.93
CA ALA A 5 1.50 17.57 2.44
C ALA A 5 2.50 17.01 3.48
N CYS A 6 2.06 16.12 4.37
CA CYS A 6 2.95 15.45 5.32
C CYS A 6 3.94 14.50 4.63
N VAL A 7 3.52 13.82 3.56
CA VAL A 7 4.38 12.97 2.74
C VAL A 7 5.43 13.81 2.00
N ASP A 8 5.03 14.93 1.39
CA ASP A 8 5.94 15.84 0.69
C ASP A 8 6.91 16.56 1.64
N ALA A 9 6.50 16.80 2.88
CA ALA A 9 7.33 17.39 3.94
C ALA A 9 8.25 16.36 4.65
N ASP A 10 8.28 15.10 4.22
CA ASP A 10 8.96 13.97 4.89
C ASP A 10 8.55 13.76 6.37
N GLU A 11 7.39 14.30 6.77
CA GLU A 11 6.81 14.13 8.11
C GLU A 11 6.10 12.77 8.22
N LYS A 12 6.87 11.69 8.03
CA LYS A 12 6.40 10.30 8.08
C LYS A 12 5.67 10.01 9.40
N GLY A 13 6.16 10.56 10.51
CA GLY A 13 5.55 10.37 11.83
C GLY A 13 4.15 10.99 11.96
N GLU A 14 3.89 12.11 11.29
CA GLU A 14 2.54 12.68 11.21
C GLU A 14 1.68 11.92 10.20
N ALA A 15 2.20 11.62 9.02
CA ALA A 15 1.49 10.84 8.00
C ALA A 15 0.95 9.52 8.58
N LEU A 16 1.75 8.78 9.34
CA LEU A 16 1.34 7.53 10.00
C LEU A 16 0.15 7.69 10.96
N LYS A 17 -0.09 8.88 11.53
CA LYS A 17 -1.25 9.13 12.40
C LYS A 17 -2.54 9.35 11.61
N TYR A 18 -2.43 9.78 10.36
CA TYR A 18 -3.58 10.18 9.54
C TYR A 18 -3.89 9.20 8.41
N ILE A 19 -2.90 8.47 7.88
CA ILE A 19 -3.12 7.42 6.87
C ILE A 19 -4.17 6.40 7.34
N PRO A 20 -4.13 5.83 8.56
CA PRO A 20 -5.16 4.89 9.03
C PRO A 20 -6.56 5.50 9.18
N LYS A 21 -6.72 6.82 9.03
CA LYS A 21 -8.01 7.52 9.13
C LYS A 21 -8.64 7.80 7.77
N LEU A 22 -7.91 7.64 6.67
CA LEU A 22 -8.46 7.87 5.32
C LEU A 22 -9.59 6.87 5.04
N ALA A 23 -10.74 7.29 4.54
CA ALA A 23 -11.84 6.33 4.30
C ALA A 23 -11.52 5.35 3.15
N ASP A 24 -10.77 5.83 2.15
CA ASP A 24 -10.44 5.07 0.96
C ASP A 24 -9.17 4.22 1.18
N LEU A 25 -9.33 2.89 1.07
CA LEU A 25 -8.25 1.94 1.30
C LEU A 25 -7.16 2.01 0.23
N ARG A 26 -7.51 2.42 -1.00
CA ARG A 26 -6.54 2.61 -2.08
C ARG A 26 -5.70 3.86 -1.81
N GLU A 27 -6.33 4.95 -1.41
CA GLU A 27 -5.62 6.17 -0.99
C GLU A 27 -4.68 5.90 0.20
N ARG A 28 -5.11 5.07 1.17
CA ARG A 28 -4.24 4.59 2.26
C ARG A 28 -3.00 3.88 1.75
N ALA A 29 -3.18 2.93 0.84
CA ALA A 29 -2.08 2.12 0.33
C ALA A 29 -1.05 2.98 -0.41
N GLU A 30 -1.52 3.93 -1.23
CA GLU A 30 -0.64 4.86 -1.95
C GLU A 30 0.12 5.78 -0.98
N ALA A 31 -0.53 6.29 0.06
CA ALA A 31 0.13 7.11 1.06
C ALA A 31 1.22 6.36 1.84
N TYR A 32 0.95 5.10 2.25
CA TYR A 32 1.97 4.23 2.84
C TYR A 32 3.13 3.97 1.89
N ALA A 33 2.83 3.77 0.60
CA ALA A 33 3.86 3.54 -0.40
C ALA A 33 4.83 4.72 -0.53
N ARG A 34 4.30 5.94 -0.56
CA ARG A 34 5.10 7.17 -0.67
C ARG A 34 6.03 7.40 0.52
N ILE A 35 5.64 6.98 1.72
CA ILE A 35 6.52 7.07 2.91
C ILE A 35 7.45 5.86 3.08
N GLY A 36 7.41 4.88 2.17
CA GLY A 36 8.28 3.70 2.16
C GLY A 36 7.78 2.50 2.97
N MET A 37 6.51 2.51 3.41
CA MET A 37 5.91 1.47 4.24
C MET A 37 5.29 0.36 3.38
N ALA A 38 6.13 -0.53 2.88
CA ALA A 38 5.72 -1.56 1.91
C ALA A 38 4.67 -2.53 2.45
N LYS A 39 4.78 -2.96 3.73
CA LYS A 39 3.85 -3.94 4.31
C LYS A 39 2.46 -3.36 4.47
N GLU A 40 2.38 -2.15 5.00
CA GLU A 40 1.15 -1.42 5.24
C GLU A 40 0.47 -1.03 3.93
N ALA A 41 1.25 -0.64 2.91
CA ALA A 41 0.73 -0.41 1.57
C ALA A 41 0.11 -1.69 0.97
N ALA A 42 0.82 -2.82 1.10
CA ALA A 42 0.35 -4.10 0.60
C ALA A 42 -0.92 -4.59 1.33
N ASP A 43 -0.97 -4.41 2.64
CA ASP A 43 -2.12 -4.78 3.47
C ASP A 43 -3.36 -3.96 3.10
N ALA A 44 -3.23 -2.63 3.00
CA ALA A 44 -4.32 -1.75 2.58
C ALA A 44 -4.82 -2.08 1.15
N ALA A 45 -3.91 -2.32 0.20
CA ALA A 45 -4.27 -2.72 -1.16
C ALA A 45 -4.95 -4.11 -1.22
N SER A 46 -4.49 -5.04 -0.39
CA SER A 46 -5.13 -6.36 -0.26
C SER A 46 -6.53 -6.26 0.35
N GLN A 47 -6.73 -5.41 1.36
CA GLN A 47 -8.05 -5.17 1.94
C GLN A 47 -9.00 -4.50 0.94
N ALA A 48 -8.48 -3.59 0.11
CA ALA A 48 -9.22 -2.98 -1.00
C ALA A 48 -9.60 -3.99 -2.10
N LYS A 49 -9.04 -5.20 -2.06
CA LYS A 49 -9.13 -6.22 -3.12
C LYS A 49 -8.69 -5.66 -4.48
N ASP A 50 -7.68 -4.80 -4.47
CA ASP A 50 -7.18 -4.15 -5.67
C ASP A 50 -5.88 -4.82 -6.13
N GLY A 51 -6.04 -5.85 -6.97
CA GLY A 51 -4.92 -6.61 -7.54
C GLY A 51 -4.04 -5.76 -8.47
N GLU A 52 -4.61 -4.74 -9.12
CA GLU A 52 -3.87 -3.81 -9.96
C GLU A 52 -2.98 -2.90 -9.11
N LEU A 53 -3.50 -2.44 -7.97
CA LEU A 53 -2.73 -1.65 -7.01
C LEU A 53 -1.56 -2.45 -6.42
N LEU A 54 -1.78 -3.72 -6.03
CA LEU A 54 -0.70 -4.64 -5.66
C LEU A 54 0.33 -4.81 -6.81
N GLY A 55 -0.14 -4.78 -8.06
CA GLY A 55 0.64 -4.60 -9.30
C GLY A 55 1.67 -3.47 -9.21
N ARG A 56 1.13 -2.27 -9.07
CA ARG A 56 1.88 -1.02 -9.07
C ARG A 56 2.81 -0.91 -7.88
N LEU A 57 2.33 -1.25 -6.68
CA LEU A 57 3.12 -1.19 -5.44
C LEU A 57 4.36 -2.10 -5.51
N LYS A 58 4.24 -3.29 -6.10
CA LYS A 58 5.40 -4.16 -6.34
C LYS A 58 6.48 -3.47 -7.19
N LEU A 59 6.09 -2.71 -8.21
CA LEU A 59 7.03 -1.95 -9.05
C LEU A 59 7.67 -0.80 -8.26
N THR A 60 6.87 -0.09 -7.45
CA THR A 60 7.37 0.97 -6.54
C THR A 60 8.43 0.43 -5.58
N PHE A 61 8.23 -0.78 -5.06
CA PHE A 61 9.13 -1.45 -4.13
C PHE A 61 10.03 -2.50 -4.80
N ALA A 62 10.24 -2.46 -6.13
CA ALA A 62 10.98 -3.49 -6.86
C ALA A 62 12.42 -3.67 -6.39
N GLN A 63 13.03 -2.60 -5.85
CA GLN A 63 14.37 -2.63 -5.26
C GLN A 63 14.40 -3.33 -3.88
N ASN A 64 13.24 -3.61 -3.29
CA ASN A 64 13.08 -4.31 -2.03
C ASN A 64 12.56 -5.74 -2.29
N ALA A 65 13.47 -6.71 -2.28
CA ALA A 65 13.16 -8.10 -2.56
C ALA A 65 12.10 -8.68 -1.60
N ALA A 66 12.16 -8.33 -0.31
CA ALA A 66 11.20 -8.79 0.68
C ALA A 66 9.78 -8.24 0.43
N ALA A 67 9.69 -6.97 0.04
CA ALA A 67 8.43 -6.36 -0.37
C ALA A 67 7.88 -7.02 -1.64
N SER A 68 8.74 -7.28 -2.63
CA SER A 68 8.34 -7.92 -3.88
C SER A 68 7.67 -9.28 -3.67
N SER A 69 8.24 -10.13 -2.81
CA SER A 69 7.65 -11.43 -2.46
C SER A 69 6.31 -11.29 -1.72
N LEU A 70 6.19 -10.30 -0.82
CA LEU A 70 4.93 -10.01 -0.13
C LEU A 70 3.80 -9.67 -1.11
N PHE A 71 4.08 -8.81 -2.09
CA PHE A 71 3.08 -8.41 -3.08
C PHE A 71 2.64 -9.58 -3.97
N ASP A 72 3.55 -10.50 -4.34
CA ASP A 72 3.18 -11.72 -5.07
C ASP A 72 2.24 -12.60 -4.25
N THR A 73 2.58 -12.87 -2.97
CA THR A 73 1.73 -13.71 -2.11
C THR A 73 0.33 -13.11 -1.91
N LEU A 74 0.24 -11.79 -1.72
CA LEU A 74 -1.05 -11.12 -1.55
C LEU A 74 -1.88 -11.15 -2.83
N ARG A 75 -1.27 -10.94 -4.00
CA ARG A 75 -1.96 -11.00 -5.29
C ARG A 75 -2.44 -12.41 -5.62
N ASP A 76 -1.62 -13.42 -5.33
CA ASP A 76 -1.99 -14.83 -5.49
C ASP A 76 -3.21 -15.16 -4.62
N ARG A 77 -3.16 -14.81 -3.34
CA ARG A 77 -4.29 -14.99 -2.42
C ARG A 77 -5.55 -14.29 -2.91
N LEU A 78 -5.43 -13.08 -3.46
CA LEU A 78 -6.56 -12.33 -4.00
C LEU A 78 -7.20 -13.05 -5.20
N SER A 79 -6.37 -13.59 -6.09
CA SER A 79 -6.80 -14.37 -7.25
C SER A 79 -7.56 -15.64 -6.82
N PHE A 80 -7.10 -16.30 -5.75
CA PHE A 80 -7.77 -17.47 -5.17
C PHE A 80 -9.08 -17.14 -4.43
N GLN A 81 -9.25 -15.93 -3.90
CA GLN A 81 -10.49 -15.53 -3.24
C GLN A 81 -11.60 -15.06 -4.21
N GLY A 82 -11.27 -14.85 -5.49
CA GLY A 82 -12.22 -14.49 -6.55
C GLY A 82 -12.95 -15.67 -7.20
N VAL A 83 -12.63 -16.91 -6.80
CA VAL A 83 -13.28 -18.14 -7.26
C VAL A 83 -14.18 -18.71 -6.15
N SER A 84 -15.43 -18.27 -6.08
CA SER A 84 -16.51 -18.97 -5.37
C SER A 84 -17.83 -18.64 -6.02
#